data_AF-A0A2V3JI88-F1
#
_entry.id   AF-A0A2V3JI88-F1
#
_cell.length_a   1.000
_cell.length_b   1.000
_cell.length_c   1.000
_cell.angle_alpha   90.00
_cell.angle_beta   90.00
_cell.angle_gamma   90.00
#
_symmetry.space_group_name_H-M   'P 1'
#
loop_
_entity.id
_entity.type
_entity.pdbx_description
1 polymer ?
#
loop_
_entity_poly.entity_id
_entity_poly.type
_entity_poly.pdbx_seq_one_letter_code
_entity_poly.pdbx_strand_id
1 'polypeptide(L)'
;MSSSRSIIVVFEDDLSGAVLRKILPDKYTYIWIRGRGSGYIKKNINEYNRTAKTVPVLVLTDLDRKECAPTLIEDWLPFHRHNPKLLFRVAVREVESWVLADRDSFVKFLGIEGTSIQAKVDEIDDPKEYLINLARRSNKRELREAIVPGKVSEADHGPDYNGSLVQFVREYWDMEEAMCNSPSLKRAIEAVENFRPEW
;
A
#
# COMPACT_ATOMS: atom_id res chain seq x y z
N MET A 1 -26.96 6.69 21.99
CA MET A 1 -25.76 7.08 21.23
C MET A 1 -25.27 5.84 20.52
N SER A 2 -25.38 5.78 19.18
CA SER A 2 -24.78 4.69 18.43
C SER A 2 -23.27 4.78 18.62
N SER A 3 -22.63 3.79 19.25
CA SER A 3 -21.16 3.76 19.33
C SER A 3 -20.63 3.76 17.90
N SER A 4 -19.99 4.85 17.50
CA SER A 4 -19.35 4.95 16.20
C SER A 4 -18.32 3.83 16.08
N ARG A 5 -18.46 2.98 15.05
CA ARG A 5 -17.55 1.87 14.78
C ARG A 5 -16.28 2.42 14.12
N SER A 6 -15.35 2.91 14.93
CA SER A 6 -14.13 3.59 14.50
C SER A 6 -12.87 2.70 14.50
N ILE A 7 -12.24 2.46 13.34
CA ILE A 7 -11.00 1.68 13.22
C ILE A 7 -9.81 2.64 13.11
N ILE A 8 -8.75 2.38 13.88
CA ILE A 8 -7.47 3.08 13.71
C ILE A 8 -6.73 2.44 12.55
N VAL A 9 -6.28 3.23 11.58
CA VAL A 9 -5.56 2.78 10.39
C VAL A 9 -4.15 3.34 10.42
N VAL A 10 -3.15 2.47 10.52
CA VAL A 10 -1.72 2.82 10.51
C VAL A 10 -1.11 2.36 9.18
N PHE A 11 -0.38 3.24 8.52
CA PHE A 11 0.20 3.02 7.19
C PHE A 11 1.48 3.84 7.01
N GLU A 12 2.30 3.57 6.00
CA GLU A 12 3.66 4.11 5.95
C GLU A 12 3.77 5.56 5.45
N ASP A 13 3.05 5.86 4.38
CA ASP A 13 3.23 7.05 3.54
C ASP A 13 1.94 7.47 2.82
N ASP A 14 2.01 8.48 1.96
CA ASP A 14 0.81 9.00 1.30
C ASP A 14 0.21 8.03 0.27
N LEU A 15 1.05 7.25 -0.41
CA LEU A 15 0.61 6.29 -1.41
C LEU A 15 -0.14 5.11 -0.78
N SER A 16 0.45 4.50 0.26
CA SER A 16 -0.21 3.45 1.05
C SER A 16 -1.53 3.93 1.65
N GLY A 17 -1.59 5.18 2.13
CA GLY A 17 -2.83 5.79 2.59
C GLY A 17 -3.87 5.97 1.48
N ALA A 18 -3.47 6.31 0.25
CA ALA A 18 -4.39 6.45 -0.87
C ALA A 18 -4.98 5.10 -1.30
N VAL A 19 -4.15 4.05 -1.36
CA VAL A 19 -4.62 2.69 -1.66
C VAL A 19 -5.59 2.21 -0.58
N LEU A 20 -5.26 2.40 0.71
CA LEU A 20 -6.17 2.07 1.81
C LEU A 20 -7.52 2.79 1.69
N ARG A 21 -7.56 4.07 1.32
CA ARG A 21 -8.83 4.78 1.11
C ARG A 21 -9.70 4.17 0.02
N LYS A 22 -9.09 3.54 -0.99
CA LYS A 22 -9.82 2.85 -2.06
C LYS A 22 -10.34 1.49 -1.64
N ILE A 23 -9.55 0.73 -0.86
CA ILE A 23 -9.88 -0.67 -0.55
C ILE A 23 -10.67 -0.84 0.75
N LEU A 24 -10.69 0.17 1.63
CA LEU A 24 -11.41 0.09 2.89
C LEU A 24 -12.92 0.30 2.67
N PRO A 25 -13.79 -0.59 3.20
CA PRO A 25 -15.22 -0.53 2.99
C PRO A 25 -15.86 0.64 3.73
N ASP A 26 -16.94 1.20 3.17
CA ASP A 26 -17.68 2.34 3.73
C ASP A 26 -18.63 1.96 4.89
N LYS A 27 -18.15 1.11 5.80
CA LYS A 27 -18.93 0.60 6.95
C LYS A 27 -18.37 1.00 8.31
N TYR A 28 -17.21 1.66 8.33
CA TYR A 28 -16.51 2.09 9.53
C TYR A 28 -16.06 3.53 9.39
N THR A 29 -15.89 4.21 10.52
CA THR A 29 -15.13 5.46 10.57
C THR A 29 -13.65 5.12 10.70
N TYR A 30 -12.78 5.79 9.95
CA TYR A 30 -11.35 5.52 9.97
C TYR A 30 -10.57 6.67 10.59
N ILE A 31 -9.73 6.36 11.58
CA ILE A 31 -8.78 7.29 12.20
C ILE A 31 -7.42 7.02 11.58
N TRP A 32 -6.96 7.94 10.74
CA TRP A 32 -5.76 7.76 9.92
C TRP A 32 -4.50 8.21 10.67
N ILE A 33 -3.56 7.29 10.83
CA ILE A 33 -2.24 7.55 11.43
C ILE A 33 -1.19 7.21 10.38
N ARG A 34 -0.61 8.25 9.77
CA ARG A 34 0.55 8.07 8.90
C ARG A 34 1.78 7.80 9.77
N GLY A 35 2.43 6.69 9.49
CA GLY A 35 3.74 6.33 10.01
C GLY A 35 4.83 7.22 9.43
N ARG A 36 6.08 6.83 9.71
CA ARG A 36 7.28 7.45 9.15
C ARG A 36 8.14 6.33 8.54
N GLY A 37 7.52 5.53 7.67
CA GLY A 37 8.07 4.29 7.11
C GLY A 37 7.96 3.05 8.01
N SER A 38 8.29 1.89 7.44
CA SER A 38 8.20 0.56 8.03
C SER A 38 8.91 0.43 9.39
N GLY A 39 10.08 1.05 9.53
CA GLY A 39 10.84 1.07 10.79
C GLY A 39 10.09 1.73 11.96
N TYR A 40 9.32 2.79 11.69
CA TYR A 40 8.49 3.43 12.70
C TYR A 40 7.31 2.54 13.11
N ILE A 41 6.65 1.89 12.15
CA ILE A 41 5.55 0.95 12.42
C ILE A 41 6.08 -0.23 13.23
N LYS A 42 7.22 -0.83 12.84
CA LYS A 42 7.88 -1.91 13.57
C LYS A 42 8.12 -1.55 15.04
N LYS A 43 8.68 -0.37 15.29
CA LYS A 43 8.98 0.09 16.66
C LYS A 43 7.71 0.19 17.52
N ASN A 44 6.57 0.51 16.93
CA ASN A 44 5.32 0.77 17.64
C ASN A 44 4.28 -0.35 17.55
N ILE A 45 4.57 -1.47 16.87
CA ILE A 45 3.60 -2.56 16.63
C ILE A 45 3.02 -3.16 17.91
N ASN A 46 3.84 -3.27 18.97
CA ASN A 46 3.39 -3.72 20.29
C ASN A 46 2.43 -2.72 20.95
N GLU A 47 2.54 -1.43 20.64
CA GLU A 47 1.60 -0.42 21.12
C GLU A 47 0.28 -0.53 20.38
N TYR A 48 0.31 -0.66 19.05
CA TYR A 48 -0.87 -0.88 18.23
C TYR A 48 -1.63 -2.15 18.66
N ASN A 49 -0.91 -3.23 18.94
CA ASN A 49 -1.49 -4.46 19.48
C ASN A 49 -2.11 -4.29 20.88
N ARG A 50 -1.53 -3.44 21.74
CA ARG A 50 -2.14 -3.09 23.04
C ARG A 50 -3.39 -2.24 22.84
N THR A 51 -3.36 -1.26 21.94
CA THR A 51 -4.52 -0.43 21.58
C THR A 51 -5.67 -1.26 21.03
N ALA A 52 -5.37 -2.31 20.26
CA ALA A 52 -6.34 -3.28 19.75
C ALA A 52 -7.15 -3.98 20.85
N LYS A 53 -6.75 -3.93 22.13
CA LYS A 53 -7.62 -4.40 23.23
C LYS A 53 -8.89 -3.56 23.39
N THR A 54 -8.83 -2.28 23.04
CA THR A 54 -9.90 -1.31 23.28
C THR A 54 -10.55 -0.85 21.98
N VAL A 55 -9.75 -0.56 20.94
CA VAL A 55 -10.23 -0.04 19.65
C VAL A 55 -9.60 -0.86 18.54
N PRO A 56 -10.35 -1.33 17.53
CA PRO A 56 -9.76 -2.11 16.45
C PRO A 56 -8.70 -1.32 15.68
N VAL A 57 -7.61 -2.00 15.33
CA VAL A 57 -6.47 -1.40 14.63
C VAL A 57 -6.18 -2.18 13.36
N LEU A 58 -6.04 -1.48 12.24
CA LEU A 58 -5.48 -1.99 10.99
C LEU A 58 -4.08 -1.41 10.82
N VAL A 59 -3.12 -2.27 10.51
CA VAL A 59 -1.75 -1.86 10.17
C VAL A 59 -1.44 -2.37 8.77
N LEU A 60 -0.95 -1.48 7.90
CA LEU A 60 -0.37 -1.80 6.60
C LEU A 60 1.11 -1.39 6.59
N THR A 61 1.97 -2.27 6.08
CA THR A 61 3.40 -2.02 5.88
C THR A 61 3.87 -2.75 4.62
N ASP A 62 5.05 -2.39 4.11
CA ASP A 62 5.70 -3.04 3.00
C ASP A 62 6.53 -4.25 3.48
N LEU A 63 6.74 -5.21 2.58
CA LEU A 63 7.59 -6.36 2.84
C LEU A 63 9.08 -6.02 2.69
N ASP A 64 9.38 -5.01 1.88
CA ASP A 64 10.70 -4.68 1.39
C ASP A 64 11.39 -5.93 0.79
N ARG A 65 12.57 -6.26 1.32
CA ARG A 65 13.41 -7.39 0.92
C ARG A 65 13.21 -8.63 1.78
N LYS A 66 12.20 -8.67 2.67
CA LYS A 66 11.90 -9.87 3.46
C LYS A 66 11.36 -10.99 2.56
N GLU A 67 11.55 -12.22 3.00
CA GLU A 67 11.19 -13.42 2.21
C GLU A 67 9.68 -13.49 1.95
N CYS A 68 8.86 -13.34 2.99
CA CYS A 68 7.40 -13.35 2.86
C CYS A 68 6.71 -12.63 4.02
N ALA A 69 5.44 -12.25 3.80
CA ALA A 69 4.64 -11.52 4.76
C ALA A 69 4.47 -12.23 6.13
N PRO A 70 4.18 -13.54 6.21
CA PRO A 70 4.09 -14.23 7.50
C PRO A 70 5.37 -14.14 8.33
N THR A 71 6.54 -14.28 7.69
CA THR A 71 7.83 -14.17 8.37
C THR A 71 8.07 -12.75 8.91
N LEU A 72 7.70 -11.72 8.15
CA LEU A 72 7.78 -10.32 8.64
C LEU A 72 6.86 -10.11 9.84
N ILE A 73 5.62 -10.58 9.75
CA ILE A 73 4.63 -10.43 10.83
C ILE A 73 5.12 -11.13 12.10
N GLU A 74 5.59 -12.38 12.01
CA GLU A 74 6.09 -13.15 13.16
C GLU A 74 7.33 -12.50 13.80
N ASP A 75 8.24 -11.93 12.98
CA ASP A 75 9.42 -11.17 13.45
C ASP A 75 9.02 -9.92 14.24
N TRP A 76 7.96 -9.22 13.82
CA TRP A 76 7.56 -7.94 14.42
C TRP A 76 6.64 -8.15 15.63
N LEU A 77 5.70 -9.08 15.51
CA LEU A 77 4.70 -9.39 16.51
C LEU A 77 4.34 -10.88 16.37
N PRO A 78 4.86 -11.75 17.23
CA PRO A 78 4.56 -13.18 17.15
C PRO A 78 3.07 -13.48 17.20
N PHE A 79 2.57 -14.39 16.36
CA PHE A 79 1.13 -14.65 16.15
C PHE A 79 0.38 -14.96 17.44
N HIS A 80 0.99 -15.69 18.38
CA HIS A 80 0.39 -16.00 19.69
C HIS A 80 0.13 -14.77 20.57
N ARG A 81 0.69 -13.61 20.22
CA ARG A 81 0.49 -12.32 20.91
C ARG A 81 -0.52 -11.43 20.21
N HIS A 82 -1.02 -11.81 19.04
CA HIS A 82 -1.93 -10.96 18.25
C HIS A 82 -3.25 -10.79 18.98
N ASN A 83 -3.67 -9.54 19.11
CA ASN A 83 -5.01 -9.24 19.54
C ASN A 83 -6.00 -9.54 18.39
N PRO A 84 -7.16 -10.18 18.64
CA PRO A 84 -8.17 -10.43 17.61
C PRO A 84 -8.70 -9.18 16.89
N LYS A 85 -8.61 -7.99 17.51
CA LYS A 85 -8.98 -6.71 16.90
C LYS A 85 -7.79 -6.00 16.21
N LEU A 86 -6.64 -6.67 16.06
CA LEU A 86 -5.52 -6.19 15.24
C LEU A 86 -5.53 -6.90 13.88
N LEU A 87 -5.74 -6.14 12.82
CA LEU A 87 -5.57 -6.61 11.44
C LEU A 87 -4.23 -6.12 10.90
N PHE A 88 -3.22 -6.98 10.86
CA PHE A 88 -1.90 -6.66 10.35
C PHE A 88 -1.70 -7.20 8.93
N ARG A 89 -1.57 -6.31 7.95
CA ARG A 89 -1.38 -6.61 6.53
C ARG A 89 -0.04 -6.10 6.03
N VAL A 90 0.48 -6.81 5.03
CA VAL A 90 1.76 -6.50 4.39
C VAL A 90 1.55 -6.50 2.87
N ALA A 91 1.99 -5.46 2.19
CA ALA A 91 2.11 -5.43 0.74
C ALA A 91 3.35 -6.23 0.33
N VAL A 92 3.22 -7.20 -0.57
CA VAL A 92 4.38 -8.00 -1.00
C VAL A 92 5.30 -7.13 -1.84
N ARG A 93 6.57 -7.12 -1.47
CA ARG A 93 7.58 -6.12 -1.87
C ARG A 93 7.21 -4.75 -1.34
N GLU A 94 6.37 -4.01 -2.04
CA GLU A 94 5.99 -2.63 -1.70
C GLU A 94 4.57 -2.34 -2.18
N VAL A 95 3.90 -1.32 -1.64
CA VAL A 95 2.57 -0.87 -2.12
C VAL A 95 2.58 -0.52 -3.62
N GLU A 96 3.70 -0.10 -4.17
CA GLU A 96 3.89 0.11 -5.60
C GLU A 96 3.53 -1.12 -6.44
N SER A 97 3.74 -2.33 -5.92
CA SER A 97 3.30 -3.57 -6.59
C SER A 97 1.77 -3.61 -6.76
N TRP A 98 1.02 -3.13 -5.77
CA TRP A 98 -0.44 -3.05 -5.82
C TRP A 98 -0.91 -1.98 -6.80
N VAL A 99 -0.19 -0.86 -6.89
CA VAL A 99 -0.45 0.19 -7.87
C VAL A 99 -0.24 -0.33 -9.29
N LEU A 100 0.89 -1.01 -9.53
CA LEU A 100 1.23 -1.61 -10.82
C LEU A 100 0.29 -2.76 -11.24
N ALA A 101 -0.46 -3.32 -10.29
CA ALA A 101 -1.37 -4.44 -10.55
C ALA A 101 -2.52 -4.06 -11.50
N ASP A 102 -2.93 -2.79 -11.54
CA ASP A 102 -3.79 -2.27 -12.61
C ASP A 102 -2.92 -1.84 -13.79
N ARG A 103 -2.58 -2.83 -14.61
CA ARG A 103 -1.55 -2.69 -15.63
C ARG A 103 -1.97 -1.75 -16.75
N ASP A 104 -3.20 -1.89 -17.23
CA ASP A 104 -3.70 -1.17 -18.39
C ASP A 104 -3.96 0.30 -18.07
N SER A 105 -4.56 0.61 -16.92
CA SER A 105 -4.80 2.00 -16.55
C SER A 105 -3.49 2.70 -16.21
N PHE A 106 -2.51 2.00 -15.62
CA PHE A 106 -1.20 2.60 -15.34
C PHE A 106 -0.43 2.96 -16.62
N VAL A 107 -0.45 2.08 -17.63
CA VAL A 107 0.13 2.36 -18.96
C VAL A 107 -0.54 3.57 -19.62
N LYS A 108 -1.87 3.66 -19.57
CA LYS A 108 -2.63 4.82 -20.09
C LYS A 108 -2.36 6.09 -19.30
N PHE A 109 -2.25 5.99 -17.98
CA PHE A 109 -1.92 7.11 -17.09
C PHE A 109 -0.56 7.70 -17.47
N LEU A 110 0.46 6.86 -17.66
CA LEU A 110 1.78 7.30 -18.09
C LEU A 110 1.85 7.69 -19.59
N GLY A 111 0.87 7.34 -20.43
CA GLY A 111 0.95 7.58 -21.87
C GLY A 111 2.11 6.80 -22.51
N ILE A 112 2.20 5.51 -22.21
CA ILE A 112 3.22 4.59 -22.75
C ILE A 112 2.57 3.44 -23.52
N GLU A 113 1.57 3.74 -24.35
CA GLU A 113 0.80 2.73 -25.07
C GLU A 113 1.72 1.76 -25.83
N GLY A 114 1.38 0.46 -25.78
CA GLY A 114 2.21 -0.61 -26.33
C GLY A 114 3.28 -1.15 -25.38
N THR A 115 3.47 -0.55 -24.20
CA THR A 115 4.26 -1.13 -23.12
C THR A 115 3.44 -2.15 -22.33
N SER A 116 4.00 -3.33 -22.05
CA SER A 116 3.41 -4.31 -21.15
C SER A 116 4.08 -4.27 -19.78
N ILE A 117 3.27 -4.22 -18.73
CA ILE A 117 3.74 -4.40 -17.35
C ILE A 117 3.83 -5.90 -17.05
N GLN A 118 4.85 -6.29 -16.27
CA GLN A 118 5.06 -7.68 -15.84
C GLN A 118 3.80 -8.23 -15.16
N ALA A 119 3.35 -9.43 -15.56
CA ALA A 119 2.10 -9.99 -15.08
C ALA A 119 2.12 -10.30 -13.57
N LYS A 120 3.26 -10.74 -13.05
CA LYS A 120 3.43 -11.09 -11.63
C LYS A 120 4.03 -9.92 -10.87
N VAL A 121 3.21 -8.93 -10.54
CA VAL A 121 3.68 -7.67 -9.93
C VAL A 121 4.25 -7.87 -8.52
N ASP A 122 3.72 -8.81 -7.76
CA ASP A 122 4.23 -9.18 -6.42
C ASP A 122 5.63 -9.86 -6.49
N GLU A 123 6.04 -10.35 -7.66
CA GLU A 123 7.36 -10.97 -7.89
C GLU A 123 8.39 -9.97 -8.46
N ILE A 124 8.03 -8.67 -8.61
CA ILE A 124 8.99 -7.63 -9.01
C ILE A 124 9.87 -7.31 -7.80
N ASP A 125 11.19 -7.51 -7.93
CA ASP A 125 12.12 -7.35 -6.80
C ASP A 125 12.14 -5.93 -6.20
N ASP A 126 12.05 -4.91 -7.06
CA ASP A 126 11.98 -3.49 -6.68
C ASP A 126 10.85 -2.79 -7.47
N PRO A 127 9.59 -2.86 -6.96
CA PRO A 127 8.43 -2.31 -7.66
C PRO A 127 8.51 -0.80 -7.86
N LYS A 128 9.07 -0.05 -6.90
CA LYS A 128 9.31 1.39 -7.02
C LYS A 128 10.28 1.73 -8.13
N GLU A 129 11.44 1.07 -8.20
CA GLU A 129 12.38 1.29 -9.29
C GLU A 129 11.76 0.89 -10.64
N TYR A 130 11.04 -0.22 -10.69
CA TYR A 130 10.33 -0.65 -11.90
C TYR A 130 9.31 0.39 -12.37
N LEU A 131 8.51 0.93 -11.45
CA LEU A 131 7.55 1.99 -11.70
C LEU A 131 8.24 3.26 -12.24
N ILE A 132 9.33 3.69 -11.61
CA ILE A 132 10.10 4.86 -12.04
C ILE A 132 10.66 4.64 -13.46
N ASN A 133 11.10 3.42 -13.76
CA ASN A 133 11.57 3.04 -15.09
C ASN A 133 10.48 3.05 -16.17
N LEU A 134 9.24 2.73 -15.82
CA LEU A 134 8.10 2.95 -16.71
C LEU A 134 7.84 4.44 -16.90
N ALA A 135 7.83 5.21 -15.81
CA ALA A 135 7.60 6.65 -15.86
C ALA A 135 8.65 7.37 -16.73
N ARG A 136 9.92 6.94 -16.73
CA ARG A 136 10.97 7.45 -17.63
C ARG A 136 10.57 7.44 -19.11
N ARG A 137 9.73 6.49 -19.53
CA ARG A 137 9.27 6.33 -20.91
C ARG A 137 8.01 7.12 -21.23
N SER A 138 7.36 7.72 -20.22
CA SER A 138 6.13 8.48 -20.37
C SER A 138 6.26 9.53 -21.47
N ASN A 139 5.30 9.60 -22.39
CA ASN A 139 5.23 10.67 -23.37
C ASN A 139 4.78 12.01 -22.72
N LYS A 140 4.24 11.96 -21.50
CA LYS A 140 3.79 13.11 -20.71
C LYS A 140 4.95 13.68 -19.91
N ARG A 141 5.46 14.83 -20.36
CA ARG A 141 6.62 15.49 -19.75
C ARG A 141 6.41 15.77 -18.25
N GLU A 142 5.21 16.22 -17.86
CA GLU A 142 4.86 16.51 -16.47
C GLU A 142 5.01 15.30 -15.55
N LEU A 143 4.54 14.11 -15.96
CA LEU A 143 4.67 12.89 -15.17
C LEU A 143 6.12 12.42 -15.08
N ARG A 144 6.90 12.56 -16.15
CA ARG A 144 8.35 12.27 -16.11
C ARG A 144 9.05 13.13 -15.08
N GLU A 145 8.81 14.44 -15.11
CA GLU A 145 9.46 15.40 -14.21
C GLU A 145 8.98 15.25 -12.76
N ALA A 146 7.74 14.81 -12.54
CA ALA A 146 7.18 14.57 -11.22
C ALA A 146 7.69 13.28 -10.56
N ILE A 147 7.74 12.18 -11.31
CA ILE A 147 7.99 10.83 -10.78
C ILE A 147 9.47 10.44 -10.85
N VAL A 148 10.19 10.86 -11.89
CA VAL A 148 11.56 10.40 -12.14
C VAL A 148 12.55 11.32 -11.41
N PRO A 149 13.55 10.76 -10.68
CA PRO A 149 14.58 11.58 -10.05
C PRO A 149 15.39 12.35 -11.10
N GLY A 150 15.73 13.60 -10.78
CA GLY A 150 16.58 14.43 -11.64
C GLY A 150 18.00 13.85 -11.77
N LYS A 151 18.68 14.11 -12.89
CA LYS A 151 20.00 13.53 -13.22
C LYS A 151 21.11 13.76 -12.19
N VAL A 152 20.98 14.79 -11.36
CA VAL A 152 21.97 15.20 -10.33
C VAL A 152 21.39 15.03 -8.92
N SER A 153 20.17 14.50 -8.81
CA SER A 153 19.51 14.30 -7.52
C SER A 153 20.04 13.04 -6.85
N GLU A 154 20.34 13.12 -5.56
CA GLU A 154 20.58 11.94 -4.72
C GLU A 154 19.28 11.26 -4.27
N ALA A 155 18.12 11.86 -4.56
CA ALA A 155 16.82 11.27 -4.25
C ALA A 155 16.56 10.01 -5.10
N ASP A 156 15.94 9.03 -4.48
CA ASP A 156 15.52 7.76 -5.08
C ASP A 156 14.29 7.92 -5.99
N HIS A 157 13.51 8.99 -5.82
CA HIS A 157 12.34 9.30 -6.64
C HIS A 157 12.25 10.79 -7.04
N GLY A 158 11.33 11.10 -7.96
CA GLY A 158 11.05 12.47 -8.41
C GLY A 158 10.35 13.34 -7.34
N PRO A 159 10.34 14.67 -7.55
CA PRO A 159 9.88 15.64 -6.56
C PRO A 159 8.39 15.53 -6.18
N ASP A 160 7.54 15.00 -7.07
CA ASP A 160 6.11 14.82 -6.83
C ASP A 160 5.66 13.38 -7.12
N TYR A 161 6.52 12.44 -6.73
CA TYR A 161 6.28 11.00 -6.84
C TYR A 161 4.96 10.59 -6.18
N ASN A 162 4.80 10.90 -4.89
CA ASN A 162 3.59 10.55 -4.15
C ASN A 162 2.36 11.31 -4.68
N GLY A 163 2.45 12.60 -5.02
CA GLY A 163 1.30 13.34 -5.55
C GLY A 163 0.77 12.73 -6.84
N SER A 164 1.67 12.39 -7.77
CA SER A 164 1.31 11.76 -9.04
C SER A 164 0.67 10.37 -8.86
N LEU A 165 1.22 9.53 -7.98
CA LEU A 165 0.69 8.18 -7.76
C LEU A 165 -0.59 8.19 -6.93
N VAL A 166 -0.72 9.10 -5.95
CA VAL A 166 -1.97 9.32 -5.22
C VAL A 166 -3.07 9.78 -6.18
N GLN A 167 -2.75 10.67 -7.13
CA GLN A 167 -3.71 11.06 -8.17
C GLN A 167 -4.13 9.85 -9.01
N PHE A 168 -3.17 9.05 -9.48
CA PHE A 168 -3.46 7.82 -10.22
C PHE A 168 -4.41 6.90 -9.45
N VAL A 169 -4.06 6.58 -8.21
CA VAL A 169 -4.87 5.72 -7.32
C VAL A 169 -6.27 6.30 -7.14
N ARG A 170 -6.40 7.62 -6.94
CA ARG A 170 -7.69 8.26 -6.69
C ARG A 170 -8.60 8.25 -7.92
N GLU A 171 -8.06 8.57 -9.09
CA GLU A 171 -8.85 8.95 -10.27
C GLU A 171 -8.95 7.86 -11.33
N TYR A 172 -7.97 6.96 -11.42
CA TYR A 172 -7.83 6.05 -12.56
C TYR A 172 -7.70 4.58 -12.17
N TRP A 173 -7.15 4.28 -10.99
CA TRP A 173 -6.85 2.92 -10.56
C TRP A 173 -8.11 2.06 -10.41
N ASP A 174 -8.12 0.96 -11.18
CA ASP A 174 -9.12 -0.09 -11.16
C ASP A 174 -8.72 -1.16 -10.13
N MET A 175 -9.47 -1.18 -9.04
CA MET A 175 -9.25 -2.11 -7.93
C MET A 175 -9.51 -3.57 -8.34
N GLU A 176 -10.48 -3.83 -9.22
CA GLU A 176 -10.84 -5.20 -9.62
C GLU A 176 -9.74 -5.81 -10.48
N GLU A 177 -9.23 -5.06 -11.46
CA GLU A 177 -8.09 -5.46 -12.28
C GLU A 177 -6.84 -5.67 -11.41
N ALA A 178 -6.59 -4.76 -10.46
CA ALA A 178 -5.48 -4.89 -9.53
C ALA A 178 -5.56 -6.18 -8.68
N MET A 179 -6.75 -6.54 -8.20
CA MET A 179 -6.96 -7.78 -7.44
C MET A 179 -6.69 -9.05 -8.26
N CYS A 180 -6.98 -9.02 -9.57
CA CYS A 180 -6.69 -10.13 -10.47
C CYS A 180 -5.18 -10.36 -10.67
N ASN A 181 -4.38 -9.28 -10.59
CA ASN A 181 -2.94 -9.33 -10.88
C ASN A 181 -2.05 -9.36 -9.62
N SER A 182 -2.55 -8.99 -8.43
CA SER A 182 -1.79 -9.02 -7.17
C SER A 182 -2.44 -9.95 -6.12
N PRO A 183 -1.88 -11.16 -5.90
CA PRO A 183 -2.33 -12.07 -4.85
C PRO A 183 -2.23 -11.50 -3.42
N SER A 184 -1.25 -10.62 -3.15
CA SER A 184 -1.11 -9.97 -1.86
C SER A 184 -2.17 -8.90 -1.60
N LEU A 185 -2.51 -8.10 -2.61
CA LEU A 185 -3.62 -7.14 -2.57
C LEU A 185 -4.95 -7.84 -2.37
N LYS A 186 -5.23 -8.88 -3.18
CA LYS A 186 -6.47 -9.67 -3.08
C LYS A 186 -6.68 -10.18 -1.66
N ARG A 187 -5.66 -10.81 -1.07
CA ARG A 187 -5.73 -11.28 0.33
C ARG A 187 -5.92 -10.15 1.32
N ALA A 188 -5.41 -8.95 1.06
CA ALA A 188 -5.56 -7.79 1.95
C ALA A 188 -7.01 -7.28 1.93
N ILE A 189 -7.58 -7.14 0.74
CA ILE A 189 -8.99 -6.78 0.54
C ILE A 189 -9.92 -7.81 1.20
N GLU A 190 -9.73 -9.10 0.91
CA GLU A 190 -10.53 -10.17 1.52
C GLU A 190 -10.45 -10.13 3.07
N ALA A 191 -9.29 -9.84 3.63
CA ALA A 191 -9.14 -9.75 5.08
C ALA A 191 -9.86 -8.52 5.67
N VAL A 192 -9.79 -7.36 5.02
CA VAL A 192 -10.53 -6.15 5.41
C VAL A 192 -12.04 -6.36 5.28
N GLU A 193 -12.48 -6.98 4.19
CA GLU A 193 -13.88 -7.30 3.94
C GLU A 193 -14.44 -8.25 4.99
N ASN A 194 -13.64 -9.20 5.47
CA ASN A 194 -14.01 -10.15 6.51
C ASN A 194 -13.72 -9.67 7.94
N PHE A 195 -13.05 -8.53 8.12
CA PHE A 195 -12.72 -8.03 9.44
C PHE A 195 -14.00 -7.59 10.17
N ARG A 196 -14.32 -8.29 11.27
CA ARG A 196 -15.49 -8.02 12.12
C ARG A 196 -15.04 -7.93 13.58
N PRO A 197 -14.31 -6.87 13.96
CA PRO A 197 -13.88 -6.73 15.34
C PRO A 197 -15.08 -6.44 16.24
N GLU A 198 -15.10 -7.05 17.41
CA GLU A 198 -16.06 -6.73 18.48
C GLU A 198 -15.69 -5.37 19.09
N TRP A 199 -16.68 -4.54 19.39
CA TRP A 199 -16.47 -3.18 19.93
C TRP A 199 -16.43 -3.22 21.44
#